data_AF-A0A0P0CM12-F1
#
_entry.id   AF-A0A0P0CM12-F1
#
_cell.length_a   1.000
_cell.length_b   1.000
_cell.length_c   1.000
_cell.angle_alpha   90.00
_cell.angle_beta   90.00
_cell.angle_gamma   90.00
#
_symmetry.space_group_name_H-M   'P 1'
#
loop_
_entity.id
_entity.type
_entity.pdbx_description
1 polymer ?
#
loop_
_entity_poly.entity_id
_entity_poly.type
_entity_poly.pdbx_seq_one_letter_code
_entity_poly.pdbx_strand_id
1 'polypeptide(L)'
;MSEKLKLVLFNIGLVITIIGTLYWFMERGDEKHKIRINTVNNNYEYSKGIITDIHYYKGRTIQVKYKISEKVYEATLGWNKNPKDLDEGDSIRIRYSVEKPDLIISELEEEY
;
A
#
# COMPACT_ATOMS: atom_id res chain seq x y z
N MET A 1 -24.47 38.04 19.37
CA MET A 1 -24.17 37.21 18.18
C MET A 1 -25.43 36.45 17.78
N SER A 2 -25.89 36.59 16.54
CA SER A 2 -27.14 35.93 16.11
C SER A 2 -26.96 34.41 16.04
N GLU A 3 -28.03 33.65 16.29
CA GLU A 3 -28.02 32.19 16.20
C GLU A 3 -27.56 31.70 14.81
N LYS A 4 -27.94 32.42 13.77
CA LYS A 4 -27.51 32.17 12.40
C LYS A 4 -25.99 32.28 12.24
N LEU A 5 -25.35 33.28 12.88
CA LEU A 5 -23.89 33.43 12.83
C LEU A 5 -23.17 32.30 13.57
N LYS A 6 -23.70 31.87 14.73
CA LYS A 6 -23.16 30.71 15.46
C LYS A 6 -23.23 29.44 14.63
N LEU A 7 -24.36 29.20 13.97
CA LEU A 7 -24.56 28.03 13.12
C LEU A 7 -23.58 28.03 11.93
N VAL A 8 -23.38 29.17 11.28
CA VAL A 8 -22.42 29.31 10.17
C VAL A 8 -21.00 29.03 10.64
N LEU A 9 -20.57 29.64 11.75
CA LEU A 9 -19.23 29.42 12.30
C LEU A 9 -19.00 27.97 12.71
N PHE A 10 -20.00 27.31 13.30
CA PHE A 10 -19.92 25.89 13.64
C PHE A 10 -19.74 25.01 12.41
N ASN A 11 -20.52 25.24 11.35
CA ASN A 11 -20.39 24.48 10.10
C ASN A 11 -19.03 24.70 9.42
N ILE A 12 -18.50 25.94 9.43
CA ILE A 12 -17.16 26.23 8.91
C ILE A 12 -16.10 25.47 9.73
N GLY A 13 -16.19 25.51 11.05
CA GLY A 13 -15.30 24.77 11.94
C GLY A 13 -15.33 23.27 11.64
N LEU A 14 -16.52 22.68 11.50
CA LEU A 14 -16.72 21.27 11.15
C LEU A 14 -16.02 20.92 9.83
N VAL A 15 -16.21 21.73 8.78
CA VAL A 15 -15.59 21.49 7.46
C VAL A 15 -14.06 21.55 7.56
N ILE A 16 -13.50 22.53 8.26
CA ILE A 16 -12.05 22.64 8.46
C ILE A 16 -11.49 21.41 9.19
N THR A 17 -12.18 20.94 10.24
CA THR A 17 -11.78 19.74 10.97
C THR A 17 -11.81 18.49 10.10
N ILE A 18 -12.86 18.32 9.28
CA ILE A 18 -12.96 17.18 8.35
C ILE A 18 -11.82 17.22 7.33
N ILE A 19 -11.56 18.38 6.71
CA ILE A 19 -10.47 18.51 5.74
C ILE A 19 -9.10 18.23 6.40
N GLY A 20 -8.85 18.80 7.57
CA GLY A 20 -7.58 18.61 8.29
C GLY A 20 -7.33 17.17 8.68
N THR A 21 -8.36 16.46 9.14
CA THR A 21 -8.24 15.03 9.50
C THR A 21 -8.00 14.16 8.27
N LEU A 22 -8.72 14.39 7.17
CA LEU A 22 -8.51 13.66 5.91
C LEU A 22 -7.09 13.86 5.37
N TYR A 23 -6.59 15.10 5.36
CA TYR A 23 -5.23 15.41 4.92
C TYR A 23 -4.17 14.64 5.71
N TRP A 24 -4.30 14.61 7.05
CA TRP A 24 -3.37 13.90 7.93
C TRP A 24 -3.34 12.38 7.71
N PHE A 25 -4.49 11.78 7.40
CA PHE A 25 -4.55 10.36 7.05
C PHE A 25 -3.86 10.05 5.72
N MET A 26 -4.02 10.92 4.72
CA MET A 26 -3.39 10.75 3.41
C MET A 26 -1.85 10.83 3.51
N GLU A 27 -1.32 11.83 4.20
CA GLU A 27 0.13 12.05 4.33
C GLU A 27 0.85 10.85 4.95
N ARG A 28 0.23 10.20 5.95
CA ARG A 28 0.79 8.99 6.57
C ARG A 28 0.77 7.75 5.68
N GLY A 29 -0.21 7.65 4.78
CA GLY A 29 -0.26 6.55 3.81
C GLY A 29 0.94 6.61 2.88
N ASP A 30 1.19 7.79 2.32
CA ASP A 30 2.32 8.05 1.42
C ASP A 30 3.66 7.84 2.11
N GLU A 31 3.78 8.28 3.37
CA GLU A 31 5.00 8.10 4.16
C GLU A 31 5.29 6.61 4.39
N LYS A 32 4.30 5.81 4.79
CA LYS A 32 4.48 4.36 4.99
C LYS A 32 4.88 3.66 3.69
N HIS A 33 4.26 4.03 2.58
CA HIS A 33 4.60 3.48 1.28
C HIS A 33 6.05 3.81 0.90
N LYS A 34 6.45 5.08 1.01
CA LYS A 34 7.83 5.53 0.75
C LYS A 34 8.84 4.83 1.66
N ILE A 35 8.54 4.70 2.95
CA ILE A 35 9.42 4.00 3.90
C ILE A 35 9.58 2.53 3.50
N ARG A 36 8.51 1.83 3.13
CA ARG A 36 8.59 0.44 2.65
C ARG A 36 9.50 0.34 1.42
N ILE A 37 9.25 1.15 0.39
CA ILE A 37 10.04 1.14 -0.85
C ILE A 37 11.52 1.39 -0.55
N ASN A 38 11.82 2.42 0.25
CA ASN A 38 13.20 2.74 0.64
C ASN A 38 13.85 1.63 1.45
N THR A 39 13.13 0.97 2.35
CA THR A 39 13.65 -0.12 3.18
C THR A 39 14.02 -1.33 2.32
N VAL A 40 13.18 -1.68 1.35
CA VAL A 40 13.48 -2.76 0.40
C VAL A 40 14.66 -2.37 -0.48
N ASN A 41 14.62 -1.20 -1.12
CA ASN A 41 15.66 -0.77 -2.07
C ASN A 41 17.04 -0.56 -1.43
N ASN A 42 17.13 -0.31 -0.12
CA ASN A 42 18.41 -0.17 0.59
C ASN A 42 19.24 -1.47 0.56
N ASN A 43 18.59 -2.63 0.77
CA ASN A 43 19.24 -3.94 0.72
C ASN A 43 18.20 -5.04 0.45
N TYR A 44 18.15 -5.51 -0.80
CA TYR A 44 17.16 -6.49 -1.24
C TYR A 44 17.78 -7.73 -1.86
N GLU A 45 16.99 -8.79 -1.82
CA GLU A 45 17.17 -9.98 -2.63
C GLU A 45 15.88 -10.29 -3.41
N TYR A 46 15.98 -11.24 -4.35
CA TYR A 46 14.87 -11.67 -5.18
C TYR A 46 14.28 -12.98 -4.68
N SER A 47 12.96 -13.09 -4.75
CA SER A 47 12.24 -14.34 -4.51
C SER A 47 11.00 -14.41 -5.40
N LYS A 48 10.20 -15.44 -5.18
CA LYS A 48 8.89 -15.62 -5.79
C LYS A 48 7.83 -15.79 -4.73
N GLY A 49 6.66 -15.24 -5.01
CA GLY A 49 5.42 -15.51 -4.28
C GLY A 49 4.41 -16.17 -5.20
N ILE A 50 3.26 -16.48 -4.61
CA ILE A 50 2.02 -16.85 -5.29
C ILE A 50 0.98 -15.78 -4.98
N ILE A 51 0.29 -15.30 -6.00
CA ILE A 51 -0.86 -14.41 -5.84
C ILE A 51 -2.00 -15.24 -5.24
N THR A 52 -2.49 -14.87 -4.08
CA THR A 52 -3.61 -15.57 -3.42
C THR A 52 -4.95 -14.88 -3.65
N ASP A 53 -4.93 -13.60 -4.03
CA ASP A 53 -6.10 -12.78 -4.32
C ASP A 53 -5.65 -11.58 -5.18
N ILE A 54 -6.45 -11.19 -6.18
CA ILE A 54 -6.23 -9.98 -6.97
C ILE A 54 -7.51 -9.17 -7.12
N HIS A 55 -7.42 -7.90 -6.76
CA HIS A 55 -8.49 -6.93 -6.89
C HIS A 55 -8.22 -5.99 -8.07
N TYR A 56 -9.06 -6.06 -9.09
CA TYR A 56 -8.94 -5.23 -10.30
C TYR A 56 -9.61 -3.85 -10.19
N TYR A 57 -10.64 -3.74 -9.35
CA TYR A 57 -11.44 -2.53 -9.22
C TYR A 57 -11.09 -1.74 -7.97
N LYS A 58 -10.92 -0.40 -8.11
CA LYS A 58 -10.61 0.59 -7.06
C LYS A 58 -9.53 0.17 -6.05
N GLY A 59 -8.38 0.85 -6.11
CA GLY A 59 -7.25 0.58 -5.22
C GLY A 59 -6.21 -0.35 -5.83
N ARG A 60 -6.64 -1.28 -6.72
CA ARG A 60 -5.77 -2.23 -7.45
C ARG A 60 -4.76 -2.90 -6.53
N THR A 61 -5.18 -3.95 -5.86
CA THR A 61 -4.36 -4.65 -4.88
C THR A 61 -4.19 -6.11 -5.20
N ILE A 62 -3.07 -6.70 -4.78
CA ILE A 62 -2.82 -8.14 -4.77
C ILE A 62 -2.51 -8.58 -3.36
N GLN A 63 -2.89 -9.81 -3.01
CA GLN A 63 -2.33 -10.53 -1.87
C GLN A 63 -1.32 -11.53 -2.38
N VAL A 64 -0.14 -11.53 -1.79
CA VAL A 64 0.97 -12.40 -2.18
C VAL A 64 1.43 -13.19 -0.97
N LYS A 65 1.43 -14.51 -1.11
CA LYS A 65 2.01 -15.43 -0.14
C LYS A 65 3.37 -15.91 -0.64
N TYR A 66 4.38 -15.83 0.21
CA TYR A 66 5.76 -16.15 -0.17
C TYR A 66 6.52 -16.78 1.00
N LYS A 67 7.65 -17.42 0.70
CA LYS A 67 8.49 -18.09 1.70
C LYS A 67 9.92 -17.58 1.57
N ILE A 68 10.47 -17.09 2.67
CA ILE A 68 11.89 -16.72 2.78
C ILE A 68 12.50 -17.61 3.86
N SER A 69 13.55 -18.34 3.51
CA SER A 69 14.13 -19.41 4.34
C SER A 69 13.07 -20.44 4.75
N GLU A 70 12.74 -20.55 6.04
CA GLU A 70 11.72 -21.49 6.55
C GLU A 70 10.39 -20.81 6.91
N LYS A 71 10.31 -19.47 6.84
CA LYS A 71 9.15 -18.72 7.27
C LYS A 71 8.28 -18.31 6.09
N VAL A 72 6.97 -18.47 6.27
CA VAL A 72 5.95 -18.03 5.31
C VAL A 72 5.44 -16.65 5.72
N TYR A 73 5.28 -15.80 4.73
CA TYR A 73 4.81 -14.44 4.85
C TYR A 73 3.64 -14.20 3.90
N GLU A 74 2.88 -13.16 4.19
CA GLU A 74 1.76 -12.71 3.40
C GLU A 74 1.77 -11.19 3.38
N ALA A 75 1.58 -10.60 2.20
CA ALA A 75 1.59 -9.16 2.03
C ALA A 75 0.49 -8.72 1.06
N THR A 76 -0.15 -7.60 1.39
CA THR A 76 -1.06 -6.90 0.49
C THR A 76 -0.31 -5.75 -0.16
N LEU A 77 -0.27 -5.73 -1.48
CA LEU A 77 0.47 -4.75 -2.28
C LEU A 77 -0.49 -4.05 -3.25
N GLY A 78 -0.15 -2.82 -3.62
CA GLY A 78 -0.76 -2.19 -4.79
C GLY A 78 -0.21 -2.78 -6.08
N TRP A 79 -0.91 -2.56 -7.20
CA TRP A 79 -0.36 -2.83 -8.52
C TRP A 79 -0.77 -1.77 -9.54
N ASN A 80 0.17 -1.45 -10.43
CA ASN A 80 0.03 -0.38 -11.41
C ASN A 80 -0.17 -0.97 -12.81
N LYS A 81 0.58 -2.04 -13.12
CA LYS A 81 0.63 -2.66 -14.45
C LYS A 81 0.60 -4.19 -14.31
N ASN A 82 -0.15 -4.85 -15.18
CA ASN A 82 -0.15 -6.31 -15.28
C ASN A 82 0.00 -6.77 -16.73
N PRO A 83 1.18 -6.58 -17.35
CA PRO A 83 1.38 -6.86 -18.77
C PRO A 83 1.43 -8.35 -19.11
N LYS A 84 1.50 -9.22 -18.09
CA LYS A 84 1.57 -10.67 -18.24
C LYS A 84 0.24 -11.35 -17.89
N ASP A 85 -0.81 -10.56 -17.65
CA ASP A 85 -2.13 -11.03 -17.23
C ASP A 85 -2.06 -12.01 -16.05
N LEU A 86 -1.20 -11.73 -15.06
CA LEU A 86 -1.09 -12.54 -13.84
C LEU A 86 -2.40 -12.52 -13.06
N ASP A 87 -2.80 -13.67 -12.54
CA ASP A 87 -4.04 -13.84 -11.78
C ASP A 87 -3.82 -14.69 -10.50
N GLU A 88 -4.88 -14.95 -9.74
CA GLU A 88 -4.84 -15.81 -8.57
C GLU A 88 -4.24 -17.19 -8.90
N GLY A 89 -3.34 -17.66 -8.04
CA GLY A 89 -2.59 -18.90 -8.23
C GLY A 89 -1.31 -18.76 -9.03
N ASP A 90 -1.11 -17.65 -9.75
CA ASP A 90 0.12 -17.43 -10.51
C ASP A 90 1.31 -17.07 -9.63
N SER A 91 2.50 -17.41 -10.11
CA SER A 91 3.74 -17.00 -9.48
C SER A 91 4.12 -15.59 -9.89
N ILE A 92 4.47 -14.78 -8.89
CA ILE A 92 4.86 -13.40 -9.04
C ILE A 92 6.29 -13.20 -8.53
N ARG A 93 7.09 -12.40 -9.24
CA ARG A 93 8.43 -12.03 -8.79
C ARG A 93 8.35 -10.92 -7.75
N ILE A 94 9.14 -11.06 -6.69
CA ILE A 94 9.21 -10.10 -5.59
C ILE A 94 10.66 -9.77 -5.27
N ARG A 95 10.90 -8.51 -4.88
CA ARG A 95 12.08 -8.08 -4.13
C ARG A 95 11.69 -8.01 -2.68
N TYR A 96 12.52 -8.52 -1.78
CA TYR A 96 12.29 -8.47 -0.34
C TYR A 96 13.47 -7.83 0.36
N SER A 97 13.23 -7.10 1.45
CA SER A 97 14.32 -6.56 2.26
C SER A 97 15.03 -7.69 3.00
N VAL A 98 16.35 -7.77 2.90
CA VAL A 98 17.15 -8.78 3.62
C VAL A 98 17.04 -8.57 5.13
N GLU A 99 16.97 -7.31 5.57
CA GLU A 99 16.85 -6.94 6.98
C GLU A 99 15.44 -7.15 7.55
N LYS A 100 14.41 -6.96 6.71
CA LYS A 100 12.99 -7.10 7.07
C LYS A 100 12.23 -7.88 5.99
N PRO A 101 12.32 -9.23 5.98
CA PRO A 101 11.76 -10.04 4.90
C PRO A 101 10.24 -9.98 4.74
N ASP A 102 9.52 -9.37 5.69
CA ASP A 102 8.09 -9.06 5.60
C ASP A 102 7.77 -7.89 4.66
N LEU A 103 8.76 -7.06 4.34
CA LEU A 103 8.63 -5.95 3.41
C LEU A 103 9.08 -6.37 2.01
N ILE A 104 8.16 -6.27 1.05
CA ILE A 104 8.40 -6.66 -0.34
C ILE A 104 7.90 -5.61 -1.33
N ILE A 105 8.40 -5.69 -2.56
CA ILE A 105 7.92 -5.01 -3.76
C ILE A 105 7.68 -6.08 -4.83
N SER A 106 6.55 -6.04 -5.52
CA SER A 106 6.22 -6.99 -6.59
C SER A 106 6.42 -6.44 -7.99
N GLU A 107 6.60 -7.32 -8.99
CA GLU A 107 6.78 -6.92 -10.40
C GLU A 107 5.57 -6.20 -11.05
N LEU A 108 4.46 -6.09 -10.32
CA LEU A 108 3.27 -5.36 -10.75
C LEU A 108 3.24 -3.91 -10.24
N GLU A 109 4.12 -3.56 -9.29
CA GLU A 109 4.35 -2.20 -8.81
C GLU A 109 5.28 -1.43 -9.76
N GLU A 110 5.18 -0.10 -9.77
CA GLU A 110 6.01 0.74 -10.66
C GLU A 110 7.45 0.89 -10.16
N GLU A 111 7.65 0.71 -8.86
CA GLU A 111 8.94 0.82 -8.16
C GLU A 111 9.82 -0.44 -8.28
N TYR A 112 9.31 -1.51 -8.90
CA TYR A 112 10.04 -2.75 -9.16
C TYR A 112 10.93 -2.63 -10.40
#